data_AF-A0A1G3LJT0-F1
#
_entry.id   AF-A0A1G3LJT0-F1
#
_cell.length_a   1.000
_cell.length_b   1.000
_cell.length_c   1.000
_cell.angle_alpha   90.00
_cell.angle_beta   90.00
_cell.angle_gamma   90.00
#
_symmetry.space_group_name_H-M   'P 1'
#
loop_
_entity.id
_entity.type
_entity.pdbx_description
1 polymer ?
#
loop_
_entity_poly.entity_id
_entity_poly.type
_entity_poly.pdbx_seq_one_letter_code
_entity_poly.pdbx_strand_id
1 'polypeptide(L)'
;MINQIKIITLFVFIFSCGLLFSEDTKKEPEDKYTTMNIMLTKIVDTSKGVIIEYFAGDQLTYTYLPDDFFKSGMAVRVWEDDRNISPQANVVFKNLKPFKVKLYIPRNASSLIYRYKEFLTDEEKDKFKVTDLEFKF
;
A
#
# COMPACT_ATOMS: atom_id res chain seq x y z
N MET A 1 52.70 -54.04 43.78
CA MET A 1 51.69 -53.30 44.56
C MET A 1 51.29 -52.08 43.75
N ILE A 2 50.28 -52.18 42.88
CA ILE A 2 48.82 -52.14 43.16
C ILE A 2 48.46 -50.72 43.65
N ASN A 3 47.79 -49.84 42.91
CA ASN A 3 46.62 -50.04 42.06
C ASN A 3 46.56 -49.10 40.84
N GLN A 4 46.39 -49.69 39.65
CA GLN A 4 45.56 -49.11 38.59
C GLN A 4 44.12 -49.54 38.86
N ILE A 5 43.16 -48.61 38.86
CA ILE A 5 41.75 -48.93 38.57
C ILE A 5 41.18 -47.83 37.66
N LYS A 6 41.01 -48.19 36.39
CA LYS A 6 39.98 -47.63 35.50
C LYS A 6 38.64 -48.28 35.88
N ILE A 7 37.55 -47.52 35.88
CA ILE A 7 36.14 -47.88 35.55
C ILE A 7 35.45 -46.50 35.42
N ILE A 8 35.12 -45.96 34.24
CA ILE A 8 34.13 -46.39 33.24
C ILE A 8 32.70 -46.38 33.81
N THR A 9 32.00 -45.27 33.52
CA THR A 9 30.59 -45.24 33.10
C THR A 9 29.50 -45.48 34.15
N LEU A 10 28.54 -44.56 34.20
CA LEU A 10 27.08 -44.77 33.98
C LEU A 10 26.29 -43.72 34.79
N PHE A 11 25.92 -42.60 34.17
CA PHE A 11 24.57 -42.34 33.65
C PHE A 11 23.53 -41.98 34.74
N VAL A 12 23.34 -40.68 34.92
CA VAL A 12 22.01 -40.08 34.90
C VAL A 12 22.16 -38.94 33.88
N PHE A 13 21.97 -39.18 32.58
CA PHE A 13 20.65 -39.29 31.95
C PHE A 13 19.68 -38.22 32.43
N ILE A 14 20.02 -36.97 32.15
CA ILE A 14 19.02 -36.02 31.64
C ILE A 14 19.57 -35.64 30.27
N PHE A 15 19.21 -36.43 29.26
CA PHE A 15 18.25 -35.95 28.26
C PHE A 15 18.73 -34.61 27.68
N SER A 16 19.49 -34.64 26.59
CA SER A 16 19.00 -34.89 25.23
C SER A 16 19.02 -33.58 24.48
N CYS A 17 19.77 -33.56 23.38
CA CYS A 17 19.39 -32.89 22.13
C CYS A 17 18.49 -31.66 22.26
N GLY A 18 19.11 -30.52 22.48
CA GLY A 18 18.78 -29.32 21.73
C GLY A 18 20.12 -28.66 21.45
N LEU A 19 20.75 -28.83 20.27
CA LEU A 19 20.31 -28.08 19.10
C LEU A 19 19.55 -26.84 19.58
N LEU A 20 20.30 -25.89 20.16
CA LEU A 20 19.99 -24.48 20.02
C LEU A 20 20.12 -24.18 18.52
N PHE A 21 19.20 -24.73 17.73
CA PHE A 21 18.49 -23.89 16.81
C PHE A 21 18.05 -22.73 17.69
N SER A 22 18.78 -21.61 17.60
CA SER A 22 18.04 -20.38 17.44
C SER A 22 17.03 -20.76 16.35
N GLU A 23 15.81 -21.08 16.76
CA GLU A 23 14.69 -20.83 15.90
C GLU A 23 14.98 -19.41 15.45
N ASP A 24 15.45 -19.28 14.21
CA ASP A 24 15.04 -18.21 13.34
C ASP A 24 13.53 -18.20 13.51
N THR A 25 13.12 -17.54 14.59
CA THR A 25 11.77 -17.12 14.81
C THR A 25 11.61 -16.32 13.55
N LYS A 26 10.93 -16.91 12.57
CA LYS A 26 10.53 -16.22 11.35
C LYS A 26 9.69 -15.09 11.90
N LYS A 27 10.35 -13.99 12.29
CA LYS A 27 9.73 -12.73 12.60
C LYS A 27 8.98 -12.49 11.32
N GLU A 28 7.65 -12.59 11.41
CA GLU A 28 6.81 -12.16 10.32
C GLU A 28 7.36 -10.81 9.88
N PRO A 29 7.67 -10.63 8.59
CA PRO A 29 8.38 -9.45 8.14
C PRO A 29 7.61 -8.23 8.65
N GLU A 30 8.25 -7.46 9.52
CA GLU A 30 7.64 -6.29 10.14
C GLU A 30 7.17 -5.36 9.02
N ASP A 31 5.91 -4.93 9.10
CA ASP A 31 5.30 -4.14 8.06
C ASP A 31 6.05 -2.81 7.90
N LYS A 32 6.68 -2.61 6.75
CA LYS A 32 7.39 -1.38 6.40
C LYS A 32 6.47 -0.45 5.65
N TYR A 33 6.33 0.77 6.17
CA TYR A 33 5.50 1.80 5.56
C TYR A 33 6.36 2.91 4.95
N THR A 34 6.06 3.26 3.70
CA THR A 34 6.66 4.40 3.00
C THR A 34 5.53 5.27 2.43
N THR A 35 5.75 6.57 2.32
CA THR A 35 4.75 7.48 1.73
C THR A 35 5.36 8.28 0.59
N MET A 36 4.61 8.46 -0.48
CA MET A 36 4.98 9.34 -1.59
C MET A 36 3.87 10.35 -1.83
N ASN A 37 4.25 11.61 -1.98
CA ASN A 37 3.33 12.65 -2.46
C ASN A 37 3.47 12.75 -3.98
N ILE A 38 2.33 12.74 -4.66
CA ILE A 38 2.23 12.83 -6.11
C ILE A 38 1.45 14.10 -6.42
N MET A 39 2.05 14.97 -7.22
CA MET A 39 1.34 16.09 -7.82
C MET A 39 0.50 15.55 -8.98
N LEU A 40 -0.78 15.89 -8.97
CA LEU A 40 -1.71 15.44 -9.99
C LEU A 40 -1.86 16.52 -11.05
N THR A 41 -2.24 16.12 -12.25
CA THR A 41 -2.66 17.04 -13.31
C THR A 41 -4.16 17.31 -13.21
N LYS A 42 -4.94 16.27 -12.92
CA LYS A 42 -6.41 16.34 -12.90
C LYS A 42 -7.01 15.28 -11.98
N ILE A 43 -8.15 15.60 -11.39
CA ILE A 43 -9.04 14.66 -10.71
C ILE A 43 -10.39 14.70 -11.41
N VAL A 44 -10.89 13.53 -11.82
CA VAL A 44 -12.19 13.39 -12.46
C VAL A 44 -13.07 12.47 -11.63
N ASP A 45 -14.08 13.03 -10.96
CA ASP A 45 -15.13 12.25 -10.32
C ASP A 45 -16.06 11.65 -11.38
N THR A 46 -16.51 10.42 -11.16
CA THR A 46 -17.36 9.67 -12.08
C THR A 46 -18.45 8.93 -11.31
N SER A 47 -19.39 8.31 -12.01
CA SER A 47 -20.39 7.42 -11.41
C SER A 47 -19.86 6.06 -10.91
N LYS A 48 -18.56 5.77 -11.10
CA LYS A 48 -17.92 4.50 -10.70
C LYS A 48 -16.75 4.67 -9.72
N GLY A 49 -16.35 5.90 -9.43
CA GLY A 49 -15.14 6.21 -8.69
C GLY A 49 -14.44 7.46 -9.21
N VAL A 50 -13.13 7.52 -9.00
CA VAL A 50 -12.28 8.67 -9.37
C VAL A 50 -11.24 8.25 -10.38
N ILE A 51 -11.03 9.06 -11.42
CA ILE A 51 -9.88 8.96 -12.31
C ILE A 51 -8.87 10.03 -11.91
N ILE A 52 -7.63 9.61 -11.72
CA ILE A 52 -6.51 10.48 -11.40
C ILE A 52 -5.58 10.53 -12.61
N GLU A 53 -5.25 11.74 -13.05
CA GLU A 53 -4.31 12.00 -14.13
C GLU A 53 -3.04 12.62 -13.54
N TYR A 54 -1.86 12.08 -13.86
CA TYR A 54 -0.56 12.53 -13.34
C TYR A 54 0.58 12.10 -14.26
N PHE A 55 1.79 12.60 -14.03
CA PHE A 55 2.99 12.18 -14.76
C PHE A 55 3.78 11.15 -13.95
N ALA A 56 4.16 10.05 -14.60
CA ALA A 56 5.14 9.10 -14.11
C ALA A 56 6.38 9.21 -15.03
N GLY A 57 7.44 9.84 -14.53
CA GLY A 57 8.49 10.40 -15.39
C GLY A 57 7.91 11.39 -16.40
N ASP A 58 8.20 11.19 -17.69
CA ASP A 58 7.70 12.02 -18.79
C ASP A 58 6.37 11.53 -19.39
N GLN A 59 5.77 10.47 -18.82
CA GLN A 59 4.56 9.85 -19.35
C GLN A 59 3.30 10.25 -18.59
N LEU A 60 2.34 10.83 -19.30
CA LEU A 60 0.99 11.05 -18.77
C LEU A 60 0.30 9.71 -18.50
N THR A 61 -0.10 9.51 -17.25
CA THR A 61 -0.64 8.27 -16.71
C THR A 61 -1.97 8.52 -16.03
N TYR A 62 -2.81 7.48 -16.03
CA TYR A 62 -4.11 7.48 -15.38
C TYR A 62 -4.20 6.34 -14.37
N THR A 63 -4.65 6.64 -13.16
CA THR A 63 -5.02 5.65 -12.15
C THR A 63 -6.53 5.74 -11.90
N TYR A 64 -7.19 4.59 -11.89
CA TYR A 64 -8.62 4.48 -11.67
C TYR A 64 -8.84 3.97 -10.26
N LEU A 65 -9.59 4.72 -9.46
CA LEU A 65 -9.93 4.38 -8.08
C LEU A 65 -11.43 4.09 -8.01
N PRO A 66 -11.84 2.81 -7.99
CA PRO A 66 -13.25 2.46 -7.87
C PRO A 66 -13.85 2.95 -6.55
N ASP A 67 -15.17 3.19 -6.54
CA ASP A 67 -15.89 3.60 -5.32
C ASP A 67 -15.68 2.63 -4.15
N ASP A 68 -15.47 1.35 -4.44
CA ASP A 68 -15.24 0.33 -3.42
C ASP A 68 -13.92 0.55 -2.66
N PHE A 69 -12.92 1.20 -3.27
CA PHE A 69 -11.71 1.61 -2.54
C PHE A 69 -12.01 2.70 -1.51
N PHE A 70 -12.96 3.59 -1.79
CA PHE A 70 -13.38 4.62 -0.84
C PHE A 70 -14.22 4.04 0.29
N LYS A 71 -15.10 3.07 -0.03
CA LYS A 71 -15.91 2.36 0.97
C LYS A 71 -15.05 1.52 1.91
N SER A 72 -14.01 0.85 1.39
CA SER A 72 -13.09 0.03 2.18
C SER A 72 -12.04 0.85 2.94
N GLY A 73 -11.90 2.14 2.62
CA GLY A 73 -10.90 3.04 3.21
C GLY A 73 -9.49 2.90 2.64
N MET A 74 -9.32 2.14 1.54
CA MET A 74 -8.10 2.11 0.74
C MET A 74 -7.86 3.45 0.02
N ALA A 75 -8.92 4.16 -0.34
CA ALA A 75 -8.87 5.53 -0.82
C ALA A 75 -9.65 6.45 0.12
N VAL A 76 -9.14 7.66 0.36
CA VAL A 76 -9.80 8.65 1.21
C VAL A 76 -9.76 10.01 0.53
N ARG A 77 -10.89 10.71 0.50
CA ARG A 77 -10.95 12.12 0.12
C ARG A 77 -10.68 12.97 1.37
N VAL A 78 -9.62 13.77 1.32
CA VAL A 78 -9.30 14.80 2.30
C VAL A 78 -9.85 16.10 1.75
N TRP A 79 -10.88 16.62 2.42
CA TRP A 79 -11.57 17.82 1.99
C TRP A 79 -10.84 19.06 2.49
N GLU A 80 -10.40 19.88 1.54
CA GLU A 80 -9.66 21.11 1.78
C GLU A 80 -10.57 22.33 1.61
N ASP A 81 -10.37 23.34 2.45
CA ASP A 81 -11.15 24.58 2.39
C ASP A 81 -10.56 25.57 1.36
N ASP A 82 -9.29 25.41 0.99
CA ASP A 82 -8.66 26.16 -0.10
C ASP A 82 -9.16 25.69 -1.46
N ARG A 83 -9.93 26.55 -2.14
CA ARG A 83 -10.51 26.27 -3.46
C ARG A 83 -9.48 26.21 -4.59
N ASN A 84 -8.29 26.75 -4.37
CA ASN A 84 -7.22 26.83 -5.35
C ASN A 84 -6.11 25.81 -5.12
N ILE A 85 -6.31 24.87 -4.19
CA ILE A 85 -5.31 23.85 -3.89
C ILE A 85 -4.94 23.08 -5.15
N SER A 86 -3.64 22.94 -5.37
CA SER A 86 -3.11 22.09 -6.44
C SER A 86 -3.50 20.64 -6.15
N PRO A 87 -3.99 19.89 -7.15
CA PRO A 87 -4.45 18.53 -6.94
C PRO A 87 -3.26 17.66 -6.58
N GLN A 88 -3.38 16.92 -5.49
CA GLN A 88 -2.29 16.10 -4.98
C GLN A 88 -2.84 14.83 -4.32
N ALA A 89 -2.02 13.79 -4.33
CA ALA A 89 -2.29 12.54 -3.65
C ALA A 89 -1.12 12.16 -2.74
N ASN A 90 -1.42 11.63 -1.57
CA ASN A 90 -0.44 10.93 -0.74
C ASN A 90 -0.70 9.42 -0.85
N VAL A 91 0.25 8.68 -1.42
CA VAL A 91 0.19 7.23 -1.56
C VAL A 91 1.05 6.60 -0.47
N VAL A 92 0.43 5.76 0.35
CA VAL A 92 1.08 4.97 1.38
C VAL A 92 1.32 3.57 0.83
N PHE A 93 2.56 3.12 0.94
CA PHE A 93 2.99 1.79 0.58
C PHE A 93 3.18 0.97 1.83
N LYS A 94 2.76 -0.30 1.77
CA LYS A 94 3.04 -1.33 2.76
C LYS A 94 3.87 -2.39 2.09
N ASN A 95 5.11 -2.59 2.55
CA ASN A 95 6.07 -3.53 1.95
C ASN A 95 6.23 -3.30 0.43
N LEU A 96 6.41 -2.03 0.03
CA LEU A 96 6.55 -1.54 -1.35
C LEU A 96 5.33 -1.72 -2.26
N LYS A 97 4.18 -2.17 -1.74
CA LYS A 97 2.92 -2.22 -2.49
C LYS A 97 2.00 -1.07 -2.09
N PRO A 98 1.36 -0.36 -3.03
CA PRO A 98 0.37 0.66 -2.68
C PRO A 98 -0.72 0.03 -1.79
N PHE A 99 -0.95 0.64 -0.64
CA PHE A 99 -1.86 0.14 0.38
C PHE A 99 -2.99 1.13 0.64
N LYS A 100 -2.69 2.44 0.61
CA LYS A 100 -3.66 3.49 0.83
C LYS A 100 -3.35 4.72 0.02
N VAL A 101 -4.38 5.43 -0.44
CA VAL A 101 -4.25 6.74 -1.06
C VAL A 101 -5.13 7.77 -0.36
N LYS A 102 -4.59 8.96 -0.13
CA LYS A 102 -5.33 10.15 0.29
C LYS A 102 -5.33 11.14 -0.86
N LEU A 103 -6.50 11.55 -1.31
CA LEU A 103 -6.68 12.59 -2.33
C LEU A 103 -7.07 13.88 -1.65
N TYR A 104 -6.32 14.94 -1.89
CA TYR A 104 -6.64 16.25 -1.37
C TYR A 104 -7.49 16.99 -2.40
N ILE A 105 -8.72 17.32 -2.02
CA ILE A 105 -9.75 17.84 -2.92
C ILE A 105 -10.40 19.07 -2.26
N PRO A 106 -10.55 20.21 -2.97
CA PRO A 106 -11.27 21.35 -2.44
C PRO A 106 -12.76 21.03 -2.28
N ARG A 107 -13.39 21.49 -1.19
CA ARG A 107 -14.84 21.32 -0.98
C ARG A 107 -15.69 21.92 -2.10
N ASN A 108 -15.26 23.07 -2.61
CA ASN A 108 -15.92 23.81 -3.68
C ASN A 108 -14.91 24.09 -4.79
N ALA A 109 -14.73 23.11 -5.67
CA ALA A 109 -13.88 23.30 -6.84
C ALA A 109 -14.53 24.26 -7.86
N SER A 110 -13.75 25.16 -8.43
CA SER A 110 -14.18 26.05 -9.51
C SER A 110 -13.31 25.96 -10.76
N SER A 111 -12.49 24.91 -10.87
CA SER A 111 -11.43 24.83 -11.89
C SER A 111 -11.60 23.62 -12.82
N LEU A 112 -11.01 23.72 -14.01
CA LEU A 112 -10.95 22.62 -14.99
C LEU A 112 -10.11 21.41 -14.54
N ILE A 113 -9.48 21.51 -13.36
CA ILE A 113 -8.62 20.50 -12.75
C ILE A 113 -9.46 19.46 -11.99
N TYR A 114 -10.59 19.86 -11.41
CA TYR A 114 -11.52 18.97 -10.73
C TYR A 114 -12.79 18.91 -11.57
N ARG A 115 -13.04 17.77 -12.22
CA ARG A 115 -14.17 17.60 -13.14
C ARG A 115 -15.10 16.51 -12.68
N TYR A 116 -16.34 16.59 -13.13
CA TYR A 116 -17.26 15.47 -13.10
C TYR A 116 -17.49 14.94 -14.51
N LYS A 117 -17.41 13.62 -14.68
CA LYS A 117 -17.69 12.92 -15.94
C LYS A 117 -18.80 11.89 -15.71
N GLU A 118 -19.98 12.19 -16.24
CA GLU A 118 -21.17 11.36 -16.07
C GLU A 118 -21.11 10.08 -16.92
N PHE A 119 -20.77 10.22 -18.21
CA PHE A 119 -20.77 9.12 -19.17
C PHE A 119 -19.38 8.50 -19.31
N LEU A 120 -19.28 7.20 -19.03
CA LEU A 120 -18.06 6.40 -19.20
C LEU A 120 -18.20 5.48 -20.42
N THR A 121 -17.11 5.32 -21.17
CA THR A 121 -17.03 4.28 -22.21
C THR A 121 -16.96 2.90 -21.55
N ASP A 122 -17.24 1.84 -22.30
CA ASP A 122 -17.13 0.49 -21.77
C ASP A 122 -15.68 0.13 -21.39
N GLU A 123 -14.70 0.63 -22.15
CA GLU A 123 -13.28 0.50 -21.82
C GLU A 123 -12.94 1.18 -20.47
N GLU A 124 -13.49 2.37 -20.21
CA GLU A 124 -13.29 3.05 -18.92
C GLU A 124 -13.96 2.31 -17.76
N LYS A 125 -15.17 1.78 -17.98
CA LYS A 125 -15.88 0.97 -16.98
C LYS A 125 -15.06 -0.28 -16.62
N ASP A 126 -14.40 -0.90 -17.58
CA ASP A 126 -13.56 -2.06 -17.34
C ASP A 126 -12.33 -1.73 -16.49
N LYS A 127 -11.74 -0.53 -16.66
CA LYS A 127 -10.62 -0.06 -15.82
C LYS A 127 -10.99 0.16 -14.35
N PHE A 128 -12.28 0.28 -14.03
CA PHE A 128 -12.77 0.34 -12.65
C PHE A 128 -13.02 -1.05 -12.01
N LYS A 129 -12.79 -2.16 -12.71
CA LYS A 129 -12.96 -3.52 -12.17
C LYS A 129 -11.72 -4.04 -11.40
N VAL A 130 -10.80 -3.14 -11.05
CA VAL A 130 -9.56 -3.47 -10.33
C VAL A 130 -9.82 -3.72 -8.84
N THR A 131 -9.09 -4.68 -8.27
CA THR A 131 -9.17 -5.04 -6.84
C THR A 131 -8.01 -4.51 -6.02
N ASP A 132 -6.87 -4.25 -6.68
CA ASP A 132 -5.65 -3.79 -6.04
C ASP A 132 -5.36 -2.33 -6.39
N LEU A 133 -4.74 -1.61 -5.46
CA LEU A 133 -4.33 -0.23 -5.67
C LEU A 133 -3.03 -0.20 -6.49
N GLU A 134 -3.05 0.48 -7.63
CA GLU A 134 -1.89 0.57 -8.52
C GLU A 134 -1.53 2.01 -8.88
N PHE A 135 -0.25 2.34 -8.75
CA PHE A 135 0.34 3.61 -9.17
C PHE A 135 1.63 3.33 -9.93
N LYS A 136 1.89 4.12 -10.98
CA LYS A 136 3.15 4.09 -11.73
C LYS A 136 4.05 5.22 -11.23
N PHE A 137 5.36 5.00 -11.20
CA PHE A 137 6.36 5.97 -10.76
C PHE A 137 7.52 5.99 -11.74
#